data_AF-A0A8E2DDB8-F1
#
_entry.id   AF-A0A8E2DDB8-F1
#
_cell.length_a   1.000
_cell.length_b   1.000
_cell.length_c   1.000
_cell.angle_alpha   90.00
_cell.angle_beta   90.00
_cell.angle_gamma   90.00
#
_symmetry.space_group_name_H-M   'P 1'
#
loop_
_entity.id
_entity.type
_entity.pdbx_description
1 polymer ?
#
loop_
_entity_poly.entity_id
_entity_poly.type
_entity_poly.pdbx_seq_one_letter_code
_entity_poly.pdbx_strand_id
1 'polypeptide(L)'
;MSYPRYVDVDLARRIEILVDHVDLPANCFPIAHVPLEAQWGGNAEDDPNLMGVDLSKVLCYCGRPIKVRMVVLIHSVWFYAPNEEPHRRVNMGFKFFRPLDLHCAQRVLFHKANPMFVPKESIATMYTARLISRRTKGELTQPFERVYDATTAF
;
A
#
# COMPACT_ATOMS: atom_id res chain seq x y z
N MET A 1 5.01 -2.98 19.58
CA MET A 1 5.49 -2.20 18.40
C MET A 1 6.95 -1.82 18.62
N SER A 2 7.73 -1.63 17.56
CA SER A 2 9.11 -1.12 17.67
C SER A 2 9.20 0.26 17.03
N TYR A 3 9.14 1.30 17.85
CA TYR A 3 9.30 2.68 17.38
C TYR A 3 10.77 3.11 17.33
N PRO A 4 11.16 3.98 16.39
CA PRO A 4 12.46 4.65 16.42
C PRO A 4 12.63 5.50 17.68
N ARG A 5 13.88 5.72 18.12
CA ARG A 5 14.20 6.49 19.34
C ARG A 5 13.71 7.94 19.34
N TYR A 6 13.48 8.53 18.17
CA TYR A 6 12.97 9.89 18.02
C TYR A 6 11.45 10.01 18.16
N VAL A 7 10.74 8.89 18.29
CA VAL A 7 9.30 8.87 18.53
C VAL A 7 9.08 8.91 20.04
N ASP A 8 8.59 10.05 20.54
CA ASP A 8 8.19 10.18 21.93
C ASP A 8 6.88 9.44 22.24
N VAL A 9 6.53 9.37 23.52
CA VAL A 9 5.36 8.61 24.02
C VAL A 9 4.05 9.16 23.45
N ASP A 10 3.93 10.48 23.32
CA ASP A 10 2.71 11.11 22.82
C ASP A 10 2.51 10.85 21.33
N LEU A 11 3.59 10.93 20.54
CA LEU A 11 3.59 10.60 19.13
C LEU A 11 3.33 9.10 18.92
N ALA A 12 3.94 8.22 19.71
CA ALA A 12 3.67 6.79 19.66
C ALA A 12 2.18 6.50 19.86
N ARG A 13 1.56 7.08 20.90
CA ARG A 13 0.13 6.93 21.17
C ARG A 13 -0.76 7.41 20.01
N ARG A 14 -0.41 8.52 19.36
CA ARG A 14 -1.12 9.00 18.16
C ARG A 14 -0.97 8.04 16.99
N ILE A 15 0.23 7.48 16.79
CA ILE A 15 0.47 6.48 15.75
C ILE A 15 -0.37 5.23 16.01
N GLU A 16 -0.43 4.74 17.26
CA GLU A 16 -1.26 3.58 17.62
C GLU A 16 -2.73 3.79 17.27
N ILE A 17 -3.28 4.96 17.61
CA ILE A 17 -4.67 5.33 17.24
C ILE A 17 -4.84 5.27 15.71
N LEU A 18 -3.91 5.83 14.94
CA LEU A 18 -4.00 5.84 13.48
C LEU A 18 -3.86 4.45 12.85
N VAL A 19 -3.07 3.59 13.47
CA VAL A 19 -2.79 2.22 13.04
C VAL A 19 -4.03 1.33 13.18
N ASP A 20 -4.84 1.53 14.23
CA ASP A 20 -6.03 0.71 14.51
C ASP A 20 -7.36 1.38 14.13
N HIS A 21 -7.32 2.63 13.67
CA HIS A 21 -8.53 3.35 13.31
C HIS A 21 -9.21 2.79 12.05
N VAL A 22 -10.42 2.28 12.23
CA VAL A 22 -11.34 1.88 11.16
C VAL A 22 -12.35 3.01 10.90
N ASP A 23 -12.45 3.44 9.64
CA ASP A 23 -13.42 4.45 9.19
C ASP A 23 -14.45 3.77 8.28
N LEU A 24 -15.50 3.23 8.91
CA LEU A 24 -16.57 2.49 8.24
C LEU A 24 -17.35 3.36 7.23
N PRO A 25 -17.74 4.61 7.54
CA PRO A 25 -18.41 5.47 6.55
C PRO A 25 -17.62 5.63 5.24
N ALA A 26 -16.29 5.70 5.32
CA ALA A 26 -15.43 5.81 4.14
C ALA A 26 -14.94 4.47 3.56
N ASN A 27 -15.42 3.33 4.09
CA ASN A 27 -14.91 1.98 3.77
C ASN A 27 -13.38 1.89 3.85
N CYS A 28 -12.79 2.54 4.87
CA CYS A 28 -11.35 2.64 5.03
C CYS A 28 -10.89 1.79 6.22
N PHE A 29 -10.08 0.78 5.91
CA PHE A 29 -9.60 -0.21 6.86
C PHE A 29 -8.08 -0.13 6.96
N PRO A 30 -7.51 -0.14 8.17
CA PRO A 30 -6.11 -0.44 8.33
C PRO A 30 -5.84 -1.87 7.84
N ILE A 31 -4.63 -2.13 7.34
CA ILE A 31 -4.26 -3.39 6.67
C ILE A 31 -4.57 -4.64 7.51
N ALA A 32 -4.42 -4.55 8.84
CA ALA A 32 -4.71 -5.64 9.77
C ALA A 32 -6.22 -5.93 9.95
N HIS A 33 -7.08 -4.97 9.61
CA HIS A 33 -8.53 -5.02 9.80
C HIS A 33 -9.30 -5.11 8.48
N VAL A 34 -8.62 -5.38 7.36
CA VAL A 34 -9.29 -5.69 6.10
C VAL A 34 -10.18 -6.93 6.31
N PRO A 35 -11.50 -6.84 6.06
CA PRO A 35 -12.42 -7.96 6.26
C PRO A 35 -12.01 -9.18 5.45
N LEU A 36 -12.26 -10.39 5.99
CA LEU A 36 -11.89 -11.64 5.31
C LEU A 36 -12.72 -11.85 4.04
N GLU A 37 -13.97 -11.40 4.09
CA GLU A 37 -14.97 -11.42 3.02
C GLU A 37 -14.67 -10.37 1.93
N ALA A 38 -13.68 -9.49 2.14
CA ALA A 38 -13.26 -8.56 1.11
C ALA A 38 -12.77 -9.35 -0.11
N GLN A 39 -13.30 -9.05 -1.28
CA GLN A 39 -13.04 -9.76 -2.53
C GLN A 39 -12.83 -8.75 -3.65
N TRP A 40 -12.13 -9.16 -4.70
CA TRP A 40 -12.10 -8.34 -5.92
C TRP A 40 -13.53 -8.09 -6.41
N GLY A 41 -13.79 -6.88 -6.89
CA GLY A 41 -15.11 -6.56 -7.42
C GLY A 41 -15.44 -7.34 -8.69
N GLY A 42 -16.73 -7.33 -9.06
CA GLY A 42 -17.20 -7.94 -10.31
C GLY A 42 -16.77 -7.16 -11.54
N ASN A 43 -17.04 -7.71 -12.72
CA ASN A 43 -16.79 -6.99 -13.97
C ASN A 43 -17.70 -5.77 -14.08
N ALA A 44 -17.25 -4.74 -14.77
CA ALA A 44 -18.02 -3.50 -14.96
C ALA A 44 -19.38 -3.73 -15.67
N GLU A 45 -19.55 -4.87 -16.35
CA GLU A 45 -20.81 -5.27 -16.98
C GLU A 45 -21.91 -5.61 -15.95
N ASP A 46 -21.54 -5.95 -14.71
CA ASP A 46 -22.47 -6.41 -13.67
C ASP A 46 -23.05 -5.27 -12.81
N ASP A 47 -22.51 -4.05 -12.89
CA ASP A 47 -23.03 -2.90 -12.13
C ASP A 47 -22.96 -1.58 -12.93
N PRO A 48 -24.10 -1.13 -13.50
CA PRO A 48 -24.17 0.05 -14.37
C PRO A 48 -23.97 1.39 -13.64
N ASN A 49 -23.86 1.39 -12.31
CA ASN A 49 -23.64 2.63 -11.53
C ASN A 49 -22.15 3.02 -11.44
N LEU A 50 -21.24 2.22 -11.98
CA LEU A 50 -19.81 2.48 -11.90
C LEU A 50 -19.34 3.32 -13.08
N MET A 51 -19.01 4.58 -12.77
CA MET A 51 -18.47 5.57 -13.69
C MET A 51 -17.03 5.23 -14.15
N GLY A 52 -16.88 4.16 -14.92
CA GLY A 52 -15.62 3.82 -15.62
C GLY A 52 -14.51 3.26 -14.72
N VAL A 53 -14.82 2.80 -13.51
CA VAL A 53 -13.86 2.09 -12.64
C VAL A 53 -14.03 0.59 -12.85
N ASP A 54 -12.99 -0.05 -13.37
CA ASP A 54 -12.92 -1.51 -13.49
C ASP A 54 -12.76 -2.15 -12.11
N LEU A 55 -13.88 -2.52 -11.50
CA LEU A 55 -13.92 -3.10 -10.16
C LEU A 55 -13.23 -4.46 -10.04
N SER A 56 -12.99 -5.17 -11.15
CA SER A 56 -12.20 -6.40 -11.16
C SER A 56 -10.76 -6.18 -10.67
N LYS A 57 -10.30 -4.93 -10.67
CA LYS A 57 -8.98 -4.48 -10.20
C LYS A 57 -9.02 -3.80 -8.84
N VAL A 58 -10.18 -3.79 -8.17
CA VAL A 58 -10.38 -3.07 -6.90
C VAL A 58 -10.90 -4.01 -5.85
N LEU A 59 -10.27 -3.99 -4.67
CA LEU A 59 -10.73 -4.77 -3.54
C LEU A 59 -12.00 -4.14 -2.99
N CYS A 60 -13.04 -4.96 -2.83
CA CYS A 60 -14.38 -4.56 -2.44
C CYS A 60 -14.84 -5.32 -1.19
N TYR A 61 -15.68 -4.68 -0.38
CA TYR A 61 -16.37 -5.28 0.76
C TYR A 61 -17.85 -4.87 0.68
N CYS A 62 -18.75 -5.84 0.79
CA CYS A 62 -20.19 -5.63 0.60
C CYS A 62 -20.53 -4.91 -0.73
N GLY A 63 -19.84 -5.27 -1.82
CA GLY A 63 -20.06 -4.67 -3.14
C GLY A 63 -19.50 -3.25 -3.32
N ARG A 64 -18.75 -2.71 -2.34
CA ARG A 64 -18.20 -1.36 -2.41
C ARG A 64 -16.68 -1.38 -2.34
N PRO A 65 -15.97 -0.52 -3.10
CA PRO A 65 -14.53 -0.35 -2.98
C PRO A 65 -14.09 -0.06 -1.55
N ILE A 66 -12.99 -0.68 -1.12
CA ILE A 66 -12.36 -0.38 0.16
C ILE A 66 -11.05 0.38 -0.02
N LYS A 67 -10.77 1.26 0.94
CA LYS A 67 -9.48 1.93 1.08
C LYS A 67 -8.67 1.18 2.12
N VAL A 68 -7.47 0.74 1.75
CA VAL A 68 -6.57 0.07 2.69
C VAL A 68 -5.50 1.05 3.14
N ARG A 69 -5.41 1.26 4.46
CA ARG A 69 -4.43 2.15 5.08
C ARG A 69 -3.29 1.34 5.68
N MET A 70 -2.07 1.84 5.49
CA MET A 70 -0.86 1.32 6.12
C MET A 70 -0.09 2.47 6.75
N VAL A 71 0.34 2.29 8.00
CA VAL A 71 1.24 3.23 8.68
C VAL A 71 2.57 2.53 8.83
N VAL A 72 3.59 3.06 8.16
CA VAL A 72 4.90 2.43 8.02
C VAL A 72 6.01 3.46 8.15
N LEU A 73 7.19 2.99 8.50
CA LEU A 73 8.42 3.76 8.38
C LEU A 73 9.03 3.50 7.01
N ILE A 74 9.31 4.56 6.25
CA ILE A 74 10.12 4.45 5.03
C ILE A 74 11.56 4.18 5.47
N HIS A 75 12.10 3.03 5.08
CA HIS A 75 13.44 2.58 5.45
C HIS A 75 14.46 2.87 4.35
N SER A 76 14.09 2.64 3.09
CA SER A 76 14.95 2.89 1.93
C SER A 76 14.15 3.55 0.82
N VAL A 77 14.79 4.45 0.08
CA VAL A 77 14.23 4.97 -1.16
C VAL A 77 15.29 5.00 -2.24
N TRP A 78 14.99 4.35 -3.35
CA TRP A 78 15.88 4.27 -4.50
C TRP A 78 15.33 5.15 -5.62
N PHE A 79 15.75 6.41 -5.62
CA PHE A 79 15.41 7.37 -6.67
C PHE A 79 16.46 7.42 -7.79
N TYR A 80 17.72 7.12 -7.47
CA TYR A 80 18.86 7.26 -8.38
C TYR A 80 19.73 6.00 -8.33
N ALA A 81 20.26 5.63 -9.49
CA ALA A 81 21.27 4.59 -9.62
C ALA A 81 22.61 5.08 -9.04
N PRO A 82 23.59 4.16 -8.80
CA PRO A 82 24.90 4.55 -8.27
C PRO A 82 25.67 5.57 -9.13
N ASN A 83 25.35 5.67 -10.41
CA ASN A 83 25.88 6.66 -11.36
C ASN A 83 25.11 8.01 -11.33
N GLU A 84 24.26 8.22 -10.33
CA GLU A 84 23.38 9.39 -10.16
C GLU A 84 22.27 9.58 -11.21
N GLU A 85 22.08 8.63 -12.13
CA GLU A 85 20.96 8.68 -13.07
C GLU A 85 19.64 8.35 -12.37
N PRO A 86 18.54 9.09 -12.64
CA PRO A 86 17.25 8.79 -12.05
C PRO A 86 16.76 7.42 -12.51
N HIS A 87 16.35 6.58 -11.56
CA HIS A 87 15.72 5.32 -11.90
C HIS A 87 14.38 5.57 -12.61
N ARG A 88 14.09 4.79 -13.65
CA ARG A 88 12.76 4.77 -14.28
C ARG A 88 11.65 4.40 -13.28
N ARG A 89 12.00 3.63 -12.24
CA ARG A 89 11.07 3.15 -11.20
C ARG A 89 11.60 3.53 -9.81
N VAL A 90 10.80 4.22 -9.00
CA VAL A 90 11.10 4.41 -7.57
C VAL A 90 10.77 3.12 -6.86
N ASN A 91 11.72 2.60 -6.09
CA ASN A 91 11.45 1.55 -5.13
C ASN A 91 11.52 2.17 -3.72
N MET A 92 10.50 1.90 -2.90
CA MET A 92 10.49 2.25 -1.48
C MET A 92 10.47 0.97 -0.66
N GLY A 93 11.37 0.86 0.31
CA GLY A 93 11.35 -0.17 1.33
C GLY A 93 10.59 0.33 2.55
N PHE A 94 9.66 -0.48 3.06
CA PHE A 94 8.86 -0.15 4.23
C PHE A 94 9.18 -1.05 5.41
N LYS A 95 9.22 -0.46 6.61
CA LYS A 95 9.26 -1.17 7.88
C LYS A 95 7.96 -0.93 8.63
N PHE A 96 7.26 -2.01 8.95
CA PHE A 96 6.02 -1.96 9.73
C PHE A 96 6.31 -1.82 11.22
N PHE A 97 5.43 -1.11 11.93
CA PHE A 97 5.53 -0.93 13.39
C PHE A 97 5.12 -2.19 14.16
N ARG A 98 4.22 -3.00 13.57
CA ARG A 98 3.80 -4.32 14.10
C ARG A 98 4.15 -5.44 13.13
N PRO A 99 4.61 -6.60 13.66
CA PRO A 99 4.70 -7.83 12.87
C PRO A 99 3.34 -8.24 12.26
N LEU A 100 2.24 -7.99 12.97
CA LEU A 100 0.88 -8.27 12.47
C LEU A 100 0.58 -7.50 11.18
N ASP A 101 0.89 -6.19 11.13
CA ASP A 101 0.62 -5.39 9.94
C ASP A 101 1.43 -5.88 8.75
N LEU A 102 2.69 -6.27 8.96
CA LEU A 102 3.52 -6.89 7.92
C LEU A 102 2.89 -8.19 7.41
N HIS A 103 2.46 -9.07 8.31
CA HIS A 103 1.83 -10.34 7.93
C HIS A 103 0.51 -10.12 7.17
N CYS A 104 -0.31 -9.19 7.63
CA CYS A 104 -1.55 -8.82 6.94
C CYS A 104 -1.26 -8.17 5.58
N ALA A 105 -0.23 -7.35 5.47
CA ALA A 105 0.18 -6.74 4.21
C ALA A 105 0.71 -7.78 3.21
N GLN A 106 1.53 -8.73 3.67
CA GLN A 106 1.93 -9.90 2.87
C GLN A 106 0.71 -10.71 2.45
N ARG A 107 -0.23 -10.98 3.37
CA ARG A 107 -1.43 -11.75 3.06
C ARG A 107 -2.28 -11.04 2.02
N VAL A 108 -2.50 -9.74 2.16
CA VAL A 108 -3.21 -8.95 1.17
C VAL A 108 -2.44 -8.97 -0.14
N LEU A 109 -1.12 -8.76 -0.17
CA LEU A 109 -0.32 -8.79 -1.39
C LEU A 109 -0.31 -10.17 -2.10
N PHE A 110 -0.27 -11.27 -1.36
CA PHE A 110 -0.10 -12.60 -1.95
C PHE A 110 -1.40 -13.37 -2.15
N HIS A 111 -2.44 -13.11 -1.35
CA HIS A 111 -3.72 -13.80 -1.46
C HIS A 111 -4.84 -12.93 -2.03
N LYS A 112 -4.73 -11.60 -1.88
CA LYS A 112 -5.76 -10.66 -2.32
C LYS A 112 -5.27 -9.72 -3.39
N ALA A 113 -3.98 -9.48 -3.60
CA ALA A 113 -3.50 -9.03 -4.89
C ALA A 113 -3.55 -10.26 -5.81
N ASN A 114 -3.59 -10.09 -7.12
CA ASN A 114 -3.57 -11.20 -8.05
C ASN A 114 -2.13 -11.43 -8.55
N PRO A 115 -1.20 -12.04 -7.80
CA PRO A 115 0.05 -12.50 -8.39
C PRO A 115 -0.06 -13.98 -8.78
N MET A 116 0.41 -14.32 -9.98
CA MET A 116 0.75 -15.68 -10.38
C MET A 116 1.93 -16.30 -9.57
N PHE A 117 2.37 -15.66 -8.47
CA PHE A 117 3.56 -16.07 -7.74
C PHE A 117 3.45 -15.81 -6.23
N VAL A 118 3.43 -16.89 -5.45
CA VAL A 118 3.54 -16.88 -3.98
C VAL A 118 4.99 -17.25 -3.61
N PRO A 119 5.75 -16.38 -2.94
CA PRO A 119 7.12 -16.67 -2.56
C PRO A 119 7.18 -17.78 -1.49
N LYS A 120 8.18 -18.67 -1.60
CA LYS A 120 8.38 -19.81 -0.68
C LYS A 120 8.97 -19.43 0.68
N GLU A 121 9.50 -18.21 0.82
CA GLU A 121 10.16 -17.72 2.03
C GLU A 121 9.46 -16.46 2.59
N SER A 122 9.57 -16.25 3.90
CA SER A 122 8.96 -15.10 4.56
C SER A 122 9.73 -13.81 4.21
N ILE A 123 9.03 -12.81 3.67
CA ILE A 123 9.64 -11.55 3.22
C ILE A 123 9.60 -10.50 4.34
N ALA A 124 10.74 -10.15 4.92
CA ALA A 124 10.79 -9.16 6.00
C ALA A 124 10.46 -7.71 5.56
N THR A 125 10.55 -7.42 4.25
CA THR A 125 10.42 -6.06 3.69
C THR A 125 9.58 -6.08 2.44
N MET A 126 8.52 -5.26 2.37
CA MET A 126 7.75 -5.08 1.14
C MET A 126 8.31 -3.93 0.30
N TYR A 127 8.30 -4.11 -1.02
CA TYR A 127 8.70 -3.12 -2.00
C TYR A 127 7.51 -2.67 -2.84
N THR A 128 7.41 -1.38 -3.11
CA THR A 128 6.46 -0.82 -4.10
C THR A 128 7.22 -0.11 -5.20
N ALA A 129 6.84 -0.35 -6.46
CA ALA A 129 7.45 0.29 -7.63
C ALA A 129 6.48 1.30 -8.28
N ARG A 130 6.97 2.48 -8.70
CA ARG A 130 6.21 3.45 -9.51
C ARG A 130 7.06 4.02 -10.64
N LEU A 131 6.51 4.15 -11.84
CA LEU A 131 7.13 4.86 -12.96
C LEU A 131 7.21 6.37 -12.66
N ILE A 132 8.41 6.95 -12.73
CA ILE A 132 8.61 8.40 -12.58
C ILE A 132 8.41 9.08 -13.93
N SER A 133 7.39 9.94 -14.04
CA SER A 133 7.39 11.01 -15.03
C SER A 133 8.02 12.25 -14.40
N ARG A 134 9.35 12.37 -14.53
CA ARG A 134 10.21 13.53 -14.22
C ARG A 134 10.35 13.93 -12.73
N ARG A 135 11.55 13.74 -12.18
CA ARG A 135 12.03 14.34 -10.92
C ARG A 135 13.43 14.92 -11.16
N THR A 136 13.71 16.11 -10.61
CA THR A 136 15.05 16.71 -10.62
C THR A 136 15.64 16.62 -9.20
N LYS A 137 16.94 16.32 -9.08
CA LYS A 137 17.64 16.14 -7.79
C LYS A 137 17.57 17.44 -6.98
N GLY A 138 16.94 17.41 -5.80
CA GLY A 138 16.89 18.54 -4.86
C GLY A 138 15.52 19.18 -4.59
N GLU A 139 14.45 18.77 -5.28
CA GLU A 139 13.11 19.34 -5.02
C GLU A 139 12.38 18.67 -3.83
N LEU A 140 11.65 19.49 -3.05
CA LEU A 140 10.77 19.02 -1.98
C LEU A 140 9.63 18.17 -2.56
N THR A 141 9.30 17.08 -1.85
CA THR A 141 8.28 16.12 -2.29
C THR A 141 6.90 16.77 -2.26
N GLN A 142 6.32 17.06 -3.43
CA GLN A 142 4.89 17.41 -3.50
C GLN A 142 4.03 16.19 -3.09
N PRO A 143 2.90 16.39 -2.39
CA PRO A 143 1.96 15.33 -2.07
C PRO A 143 1.48 14.63 -3.35
N PHE A 144 1.30 13.32 -3.28
CA PHE A 144 0.85 12.53 -4.43
C PHE A 144 -0.61 12.85 -4.81
N GLU A 145 -0.88 13.11 -6.09
CA GLU A 145 -2.24 13.32 -6.58
C GLU A 145 -2.92 12.03 -7.11
N ARG A 146 -2.15 11.02 -7.55
CA ARG A 146 -2.66 9.73 -8.08
C ARG A 146 -1.72 8.56 -7.79
N VAL A 147 -2.26 7.39 -7.44
CA VAL A 147 -1.57 6.12 -7.14
C VAL A 147 -2.08 5.05 -8.12
N TYR A 148 -1.20 4.24 -8.72
CA TYR A 148 -1.57 3.21 -9.70
C TYR A 148 -0.95 1.84 -9.35
N ASP A 149 -1.69 0.78 -9.66
CA ASP A 149 -1.37 -0.65 -9.46
C ASP A 149 -0.42 -1.18 -10.55
N ALA A 150 0.50 -2.08 -10.17
CA ALA A 150 1.68 -2.51 -10.92
C ALA A 150 1.48 -3.84 -11.69
N THR A 151 0.35 -4.01 -12.38
CA THR A 151 0.02 -5.24 -13.11
C THR A 151 0.36 -5.23 -14.60
N THR A 152 0.83 -4.11 -15.17
CA THR A 152 1.10 -4.02 -16.62
C THR A 152 2.51 -3.52 -16.93
N ALA A 153 3.48 -4.46 -16.95
CA ALA A 153 4.60 -4.54 -17.91
C ALA A 153 5.74 -5.41 -17.32
N PHE A 154 5.69 -6.70 -17.64
CA PHE A 154 6.88 -7.51 -17.91
C PHE A 154 7.24 -7.34 -19.38
#